data_AF-A0A5C9B456-F1
#
_entry.id   AF-A0A5C9B456-F1
#
_cell.length_a   1.000
_cell.length_b   1.000
_cell.length_c   1.000
_cell.angle_alpha   90.00
_cell.angle_beta   90.00
_cell.angle_gamma   90.00
#
_symmetry.space_group_name_H-M   'P 1'
#
loop_
_entity.id
_entity.type
_entity.pdbx_description
1 polymer ?
#
loop_
_entity_poly.entity_id
_entity_poly.type
_entity_poly.pdbx_seq_one_letter_code
_entity_poly.pdbx_strand_id
1 'polypeptide(L)'
;VTSSDVARTLRSVVDGVPVGQFREGDQLVDILLRGPASERAQLEQVEAAEVPSARGGSIPLQQVAQVLYALEEPIIWRKNRDISLGVRADVVEGVQATDVGMALDQRFGELRARLPDGYRLDPGGEMGENSGAQESIMAGMPLMLATVLGILMIQLKSLSRTFMVVLTAPLGIIGVAIALLAFGKPFGFVAMLGTIALGGMIMRNTVILVDQIRQDREAGLPAWDAIRESTVRRFRPIMLTSAAAVLAMIPLTRSVLWGPMAYAIMGGLLVATLLTILFVPALYASWLRLPVPDKGAGVAPANSA
;
A
#
# COMPACT_ATOMS: atom_id res chain seq x y z
N VAL A 1 -34.69 -37.06 -38.20
CA VAL A 1 -34.19 -36.41 -36.98
C VAL A 1 -33.26 -35.29 -37.40
N THR A 2 -33.50 -34.07 -36.95
CA THR A 2 -32.61 -32.92 -37.16
C THR A 2 -31.84 -32.59 -35.88
N SER A 3 -30.74 -31.84 -35.97
CA SER A 3 -29.99 -31.38 -34.79
C SER A 3 -30.83 -30.50 -33.85
N SER A 4 -31.80 -29.77 -34.40
CA SER A 4 -32.77 -28.96 -33.65
C SER A 4 -33.70 -29.83 -32.80
N ASP A 5 -34.14 -30.98 -33.34
CA ASP A 5 -34.99 -31.93 -32.62
C ASP A 5 -34.23 -32.53 -31.43
N VAL A 6 -32.97 -32.94 -31.65
CA VAL A 6 -32.07 -33.48 -30.61
C VAL A 6 -31.84 -32.45 -29.50
N ALA A 7 -31.48 -31.21 -29.85
CA ALA A 7 -31.22 -30.15 -28.88
C ALA A 7 -32.46 -29.79 -28.05
N ARG A 8 -33.65 -29.78 -28.67
CA ARG A 8 -34.92 -29.50 -27.98
C ARG A 8 -35.30 -30.61 -27.01
N THR A 9 -35.17 -31.87 -27.43
CA THR A 9 -35.40 -33.04 -26.57
C THR A 9 -34.45 -33.02 -25.37
N LEU A 10 -33.14 -32.86 -25.60
CA LEU A 10 -32.14 -32.79 -24.52
C LEU A 10 -32.43 -31.65 -23.54
N ARG A 11 -32.79 -30.46 -24.04
CA ARG A 11 -33.16 -29.33 -23.18
C ARG A 11 -34.41 -29.63 -22.34
N SER A 12 -35.42 -30.29 -22.91
CA SER A 12 -36.63 -30.68 -22.15
C SER A 12 -36.38 -31.74 -21.08
N VAL A 13 -35.41 -32.63 -21.30
CA VAL A 13 -35.05 -33.66 -20.33
C VAL A 13 -34.20 -33.04 -19.21
N VAL A 14 -33.16 -32.27 -19.53
CA VAL A 14 -32.18 -31.79 -18.53
C VAL A 14 -32.66 -30.53 -17.78
N ASP A 15 -32.90 -29.43 -18.51
CA ASP A 15 -33.15 -28.10 -17.92
C ASP A 15 -34.65 -27.73 -17.87
N GLY A 16 -35.44 -28.29 -18.77
CA GLY A 16 -36.83 -27.90 -19.03
C GLY A 16 -36.95 -26.81 -20.11
N VAL A 17 -38.11 -26.78 -20.76
CA VAL A 17 -38.43 -25.80 -21.81
C VAL A 17 -39.59 -24.93 -21.32
N PRO A 18 -39.48 -23.59 -21.31
CA PRO A 18 -40.60 -22.72 -20.98
C PRO A 18 -41.68 -22.83 -22.05
N VAL A 19 -42.90 -23.18 -21.65
CA VAL A 19 -44.06 -23.33 -22.54
C VAL A 19 -45.07 -22.21 -22.38
N GLY A 20 -44.95 -21.40 -21.32
CA GLY A 20 -45.80 -20.25 -21.07
C GLY A 20 -45.43 -19.56 -19.77
N GLN A 21 -46.09 -18.45 -19.48
CA GLN A 21 -45.92 -17.72 -18.23
C GLN A 21 -47.27 -17.62 -17.53
N PHE A 22 -47.27 -17.91 -16.23
CA PHE A 22 -48.41 -17.70 -15.35
C PHE A 22 -48.24 -16.38 -14.62
N ARG A 23 -49.28 -15.55 -14.57
CA ARG A 23 -49.26 -14.29 -13.86
C ARG A 23 -49.91 -14.43 -12.50
N GLU A 24 -49.12 -14.25 -11.45
CA GLU A 24 -49.59 -14.24 -10.07
C GLU A 24 -49.38 -12.84 -9.50
N GLY A 25 -50.45 -12.03 -9.50
CA GLY A 25 -50.38 -10.62 -9.11
C GLY A 25 -49.47 -9.80 -10.03
N ASP A 26 -48.39 -9.27 -9.46
CA ASP A 26 -47.35 -8.51 -10.17
C ASP A 26 -46.18 -9.38 -10.66
N GLN A 27 -46.15 -10.67 -10.33
CA GLN A 27 -45.10 -11.60 -10.73
C GLN A 27 -45.49 -12.41 -11.97
N LEU A 28 -44.50 -12.66 -12.84
CA LEU A 28 -44.59 -13.60 -13.95
C LEU A 28 -43.76 -14.83 -13.58
N VAL A 29 -44.41 -16.00 -13.58
CA VAL A 29 -43.81 -17.29 -13.24
C VAL A 29 -43.76 -18.16 -14.49
N ASP A 30 -42.58 -18.61 -14.90
CA ASP A 30 -42.42 -19.47 -16.07
C ASP A 30 -42.97 -20.89 -15.79
N ILE A 31 -43.82 -21.37 -16.70
CA ILE A 31 -44.27 -22.76 -16.73
C ILE A 31 -43.28 -23.56 -17.58
N LEU A 32 -42.54 -24.46 -16.94
CA LEU A 32 -41.53 -25.30 -17.60
C LEU A 32 -42.09 -26.69 -17.90
N LEU A 33 -42.05 -27.10 -19.18
CA LEU A 33 -42.20 -28.49 -19.58
C LEU A 33 -40.86 -29.21 -19.39
N ARG A 34 -40.83 -30.19 -18.50
CA ARG A 34 -39.61 -30.90 -18.12
C ARG A 34 -39.89 -32.37 -17.84
N GLY A 35 -38.90 -33.22 -18.07
CA GLY A 35 -38.97 -34.65 -17.74
C GLY A 35 -39.14 -34.92 -16.22
N PRO A 36 -39.71 -36.07 -15.83
CA PRO A 36 -39.82 -36.51 -14.44
C PRO A 36 -38.47 -36.48 -13.72
N ALA A 37 -38.45 -36.19 -12.41
CA ALA A 37 -37.19 -36.10 -11.66
C ALA A 37 -36.37 -37.40 -11.68
N SER A 38 -37.04 -38.55 -11.73
CA SER A 38 -36.41 -39.88 -11.84
C SER A 38 -35.68 -40.12 -13.14
N GLU A 39 -36.03 -39.39 -14.22
CA GLU A 39 -35.44 -39.51 -15.56
C GLU A 39 -34.24 -38.55 -15.78
N ARG A 40 -34.02 -37.62 -14.84
CA ARG A 40 -32.96 -36.59 -14.93
C ARG A 40 -31.74 -36.89 -14.07
N ALA A 41 -31.90 -37.77 -13.08
CA ALA A 41 -30.87 -38.06 -12.10
C ALA A 41 -29.84 -39.08 -12.62
N GLN A 42 -30.14 -39.80 -13.71
CA GLN A 42 -29.27 -40.83 -14.27
C GLN A 42 -28.88 -40.45 -15.70
N LEU A 43 -27.57 -40.42 -15.97
CA LEU A 43 -27.05 -40.08 -17.29
C LEU A 43 -27.42 -41.12 -18.35
N GLU A 44 -27.60 -42.37 -17.94
CA GLU A 44 -28.08 -43.49 -18.77
C GLU A 44 -29.45 -43.21 -19.40
N GLN A 45 -30.30 -42.43 -18.73
CA GLN A 45 -31.63 -42.06 -19.23
C GLN A 45 -31.55 -40.94 -20.28
N VAL A 46 -30.47 -40.15 -20.28
CA VAL A 46 -30.19 -39.18 -21.35
C VAL A 46 -29.83 -39.92 -22.65
N GLU A 47 -29.09 -41.03 -22.57
CA GLU A 47 -28.77 -41.88 -23.73
C GLU A 47 -30.00 -42.60 -24.30
N ALA A 48 -30.93 -42.97 -23.43
CA ALA A 48 -32.20 -43.59 -23.79
C ALA A 48 -33.29 -42.58 -24.23
N ALA A 49 -33.00 -41.27 -24.20
CA ALA A 49 -33.98 -40.24 -24.52
C ALA A 49 -34.51 -40.37 -25.96
N GLU A 50 -35.83 -40.36 -26.11
CA GLU A 50 -36.49 -40.52 -27.40
C GLU A 50 -36.56 -39.19 -28.17
N VAL A 51 -35.89 -39.14 -29.33
CA VAL A 51 -35.94 -37.98 -30.22
C VAL A 51 -37.00 -38.20 -31.30
N PRO A 52 -38.01 -37.31 -31.43
CA PRO A 52 -39.06 -37.47 -32.43
C PRO A 52 -38.50 -37.31 -33.86
N SER A 53 -38.93 -38.18 -34.76
CA SER A 53 -38.56 -38.15 -36.18
C SER A 53 -39.64 -37.49 -37.03
N ALA A 54 -39.25 -36.62 -37.96
CA ALA A 54 -40.15 -35.96 -38.91
C ALA A 54 -40.95 -36.92 -39.82
N ARG A 55 -40.53 -38.19 -39.93
CA ARG A 55 -41.23 -39.23 -40.71
C ARG A 55 -42.22 -40.05 -39.88
N GLY A 56 -42.47 -39.66 -38.62
CA GLY A 56 -43.20 -40.45 -37.63
C GLY A 56 -42.27 -41.43 -36.92
N GLY A 57 -42.50 -41.60 -35.61
CA GLY A 57 -41.71 -42.47 -34.73
C GLY A 57 -40.67 -41.73 -33.88
N SER A 58 -40.19 -42.42 -32.85
CA SER A 58 -39.12 -41.98 -31.94
C SER A 58 -37.84 -42.76 -32.23
N ILE A 59 -36.69 -42.09 -32.16
CA ILE A 59 -35.38 -42.73 -32.26
C ILE A 59 -34.59 -42.43 -30.97
N PRO A 60 -34.06 -43.44 -30.27
CA PRO A 60 -33.23 -43.22 -29.08
C PRO A 60 -31.98 -42.39 -29.38
N LEU A 61 -31.59 -41.50 -28.47
CA LEU A 61 -30.45 -40.60 -28.63
C LEU A 61 -29.15 -41.36 -28.94
N GLN A 62 -28.93 -42.51 -28.30
CA GLN A 62 -27.77 -43.39 -28.55
C GLN A 62 -27.60 -43.85 -30.01
N GLN A 63 -28.66 -43.84 -30.83
CA GLN A 63 -28.57 -44.19 -32.26
C GLN A 63 -28.12 -43.04 -33.16
N VAL A 64 -28.16 -41.80 -32.64
CA VAL A 64 -27.89 -40.57 -33.42
C VAL A 64 -26.75 -39.73 -32.83
N ALA A 65 -26.36 -39.95 -31.58
CA ALA A 65 -25.27 -39.26 -30.90
C ALA A 65 -24.53 -40.21 -29.95
N GLN A 66 -23.24 -39.93 -29.73
CA GLN A 66 -22.42 -40.63 -28.75
C GLN A 66 -22.23 -39.75 -27.52
N VAL A 67 -22.57 -40.27 -26.35
CA VAL A 67 -22.29 -39.59 -25.07
C VAL A 67 -20.90 -40.02 -24.60
N LEU A 68 -20.04 -39.03 -24.35
CA LEU A 68 -18.67 -39.25 -23.91
C LEU A 68 -18.47 -38.61 -22.54
N TYR A 69 -17.80 -39.34 -21.66
CA TYR A 69 -17.34 -38.80 -20.39
C TYR A 69 -16.05 -38.04 -20.63
N ALA A 70 -16.09 -36.73 -20.43
CA ALA A 70 -14.93 -35.87 -20.47
C ALA A 70 -14.79 -35.13 -19.14
N LEU A 71 -13.56 -34.94 -18.72
CA LEU A 71 -13.23 -33.97 -17.70
C LEU A 71 -13.09 -32.61 -18.40
N GLU A 72 -13.84 -31.64 -17.92
CA GLU A 72 -13.76 -30.26 -18.38
C GLU A 72 -13.60 -29.36 -17.15
N GLU A 73 -12.69 -28.39 -17.20
CA GLU A 73 -12.61 -27.35 -16.19
C GLU A 73 -13.80 -26.38 -16.34
N PRO A 74 -14.79 -26.39 -15.44
CA PRO A 74 -15.97 -25.52 -15.56
C PRO A 74 -15.63 -24.04 -15.32
N ILE A 75 -14.44 -23.76 -14.75
CA ILE A 75 -13.99 -22.42 -14.40
C ILE A 75 -12.56 -22.23 -14.92
N ILE A 76 -12.41 -21.34 -15.90
CA ILE A 76 -11.12 -20.94 -16.44
C ILE A 76 -10.78 -19.55 -15.90
N TRP A 77 -9.80 -19.49 -15.00
CA TRP A 77 -9.29 -18.23 -14.47
C TRP A 77 -8.37 -17.56 -15.48
N ARG A 78 -8.62 -16.28 -15.77
CA ARG A 78 -7.78 -15.48 -16.66
C ARG A 78 -7.36 -14.19 -15.96
N LYS A 79 -6.08 -13.84 -16.09
CA LYS A 79 -5.53 -12.56 -15.63
C LYS A 79 -4.80 -11.91 -16.79
N ASN A 80 -5.15 -10.66 -17.11
CA ASN A 80 -4.59 -9.93 -18.26
C ASN A 80 -4.68 -10.70 -19.59
N ARG A 81 -5.77 -11.48 -19.77
CA ARG A 81 -6.05 -12.35 -20.94
C ARG A 81 -5.24 -13.65 -21.01
N ASP A 82 -4.33 -13.89 -20.07
CA ASP A 82 -3.61 -15.15 -19.96
C ASP A 82 -4.35 -16.10 -19.01
N ILE A 83 -4.38 -17.41 -19.32
CA ILE A 83 -4.90 -18.43 -18.41
C ILE A 83 -3.96 -18.48 -17.19
N SER A 84 -4.54 -18.39 -16.00
CA SER A 84 -3.79 -18.25 -14.76
C SER A 84 -4.21 -19.31 -13.75
N LEU A 85 -3.25 -19.91 -13.06
CA LEU A 85 -3.49 -20.77 -11.90
C LEU A 85 -3.08 -20.03 -10.64
N GLY A 86 -4.01 -19.85 -9.71
CA GLY A 86 -3.73 -19.22 -8.41
C GLY A 86 -3.37 -20.26 -7.36
N VAL A 87 -2.15 -20.22 -6.84
CA VAL A 87 -1.76 -20.99 -5.65
C VAL A 87 -1.87 -20.06 -4.43
N ARG A 88 -2.63 -20.48 -3.42
CA ARG A 88 -2.85 -19.73 -2.18
C ARG A 88 -2.37 -20.56 -0.99
N ALA A 89 -1.79 -19.89 -0.01
CA ALA A 89 -1.35 -20.48 1.23
C ALA A 89 -1.61 -19.50 2.37
N ASP A 90 -2.02 -20.03 3.53
CA ASP A 90 -2.17 -19.24 4.74
C ASP A 90 -0.83 -19.10 5.46
N VAL A 91 -0.67 -18.00 6.17
CA VAL A 91 0.52 -17.69 6.95
C VAL A 91 0.28 -18.09 8.41
N VAL A 92 1.30 -18.68 9.04
CA VAL A 92 1.25 -19.03 10.46
C VAL A 92 1.15 -17.78 11.34
N GLU A 93 0.53 -17.91 12.52
CA GLU A 93 0.39 -16.79 13.46
C GLU A 93 1.75 -16.21 13.86
N GLY A 94 1.82 -14.87 13.95
CA GLY A 94 3.02 -14.14 14.34
C GLY A 94 4.01 -13.85 13.21
N VAL A 95 3.74 -14.30 11.99
CA VAL A 95 4.58 -14.01 10.82
C VAL A 95 3.82 -13.13 9.83
N GLN A 96 4.51 -12.14 9.25
CA GLN A 96 3.92 -11.23 8.28
C GLN A 96 3.89 -11.86 6.88
N ALA A 97 2.78 -11.69 6.16
CA ALA A 97 2.64 -12.18 4.79
C ALA A 97 3.69 -11.63 3.83
N THR A 98 4.12 -10.38 4.00
CA THR A 98 5.19 -9.78 3.19
C THR A 98 6.54 -10.46 3.39
N ASP A 99 6.87 -10.85 4.63
CA ASP A 99 8.16 -11.48 4.95
C ASP A 99 8.23 -12.90 4.37
N VAL A 100 7.14 -13.66 4.49
CA VAL A 100 7.01 -14.97 3.85
C VAL A 100 7.05 -14.83 2.34
N GLY A 101 6.34 -13.85 1.79
CA GLY A 101 6.35 -13.55 0.36
C GLY A 101 7.75 -13.27 -0.16
N MET A 102 8.52 -12.42 0.52
CA MET A 102 9.91 -12.12 0.16
C MET A 102 10.82 -13.35 0.25
N ALA A 103 10.68 -14.16 1.29
CA ALA A 103 11.45 -15.39 1.46
C ALA A 103 11.10 -16.43 0.37
N LEU A 104 9.83 -16.53 -0.01
CA LEU A 104 9.36 -17.40 -1.09
C LEU A 104 9.79 -16.87 -2.46
N ASP A 105 9.74 -15.56 -2.69
CA ASP A 105 10.13 -14.94 -3.95
C ASP A 105 11.59 -15.25 -4.32
N GLN A 106 12.48 -15.22 -3.32
CA GLN A 106 13.88 -15.65 -3.48
C GLN A 106 13.98 -17.11 -3.93
N ARG A 107 13.20 -18.02 -3.33
CA ARG A 107 13.17 -19.44 -3.71
C ARG A 107 12.54 -19.67 -5.08
N PHE A 108 11.51 -18.90 -5.42
CA PHE A 108 10.85 -18.96 -6.72
C PHE A 108 11.70 -18.36 -7.84
N GLY A 109 12.74 -17.58 -7.55
CA GLY A 109 13.72 -17.13 -8.54
C GLY A 109 14.34 -18.30 -9.33
N GLU A 110 14.70 -19.39 -8.65
CA GLU A 110 15.23 -20.59 -9.31
C GLU A 110 14.18 -21.32 -10.16
N LEU A 111 12.93 -21.34 -9.69
CA LEU A 111 11.83 -21.96 -10.43
C LEU A 111 11.45 -21.15 -11.67
N ARG A 112 11.46 -19.81 -11.56
CA ARG A 112 11.26 -18.89 -12.70
C ARG A 112 12.26 -19.12 -13.81
N ALA A 113 13.52 -19.38 -13.47
CA ALA A 113 14.56 -19.65 -14.45
C ALA A 113 14.40 -21.01 -15.18
N ARG A 114 13.63 -21.95 -14.61
CA ARG A 114 13.37 -23.28 -15.20
C ARG A 114 12.05 -23.38 -15.94
N LEU A 115 11.21 -22.34 -15.87
CA LEU A 115 9.92 -22.34 -16.56
C LEU A 115 10.13 -22.23 -18.08
N PRO A 116 9.35 -22.98 -18.90
CA PRO A 116 9.39 -22.82 -20.35
C PRO A 116 8.97 -21.41 -20.78
N ASP A 117 9.44 -21.00 -21.95
CA ASP A 117 9.04 -19.74 -22.55
C ASP A 117 7.51 -19.64 -22.69
N GLY A 118 6.97 -18.48 -22.33
CA GLY A 118 5.52 -18.23 -22.32
C GLY A 118 4.83 -18.46 -20.97
N TYR A 119 5.52 -19.03 -19.97
CA TYR A 119 5.02 -19.09 -18.59
C TYR A 119 5.65 -18.00 -17.73
N ARG A 120 4.85 -17.38 -16.87
CA ARG A 120 5.31 -16.38 -15.90
C ARG A 120 4.76 -16.68 -14.51
N LEU A 121 5.61 -16.46 -13.50
CA LEU A 121 5.23 -16.57 -12.10
C LEU A 121 5.23 -15.17 -11.48
N ASP A 122 4.03 -14.64 -11.32
CA ASP A 122 3.79 -13.32 -10.72
C ASP A 122 3.47 -13.45 -9.22
N PRO A 123 4.08 -12.64 -8.35
CA PRO A 123 3.67 -12.57 -6.95
C PRO A 123 2.22 -12.08 -6.85
N GLY A 124 1.41 -12.80 -6.07
CA GLY A 124 0.01 -12.45 -5.78
C GLY A 124 -0.18 -12.03 -4.33
N GLY A 125 -1.43 -11.70 -3.98
CA GLY A 125 -1.82 -11.33 -2.62
C GLY A 125 -1.22 -10.00 -2.17
N GLU A 126 -1.12 -9.81 -0.84
CA GLU A 126 -0.71 -8.56 -0.21
C GLU A 126 0.68 -8.08 -0.67
N MET A 127 1.62 -8.99 -0.94
CA MET A 127 2.96 -8.61 -1.39
C MET A 127 2.91 -7.93 -2.77
N GLY A 128 2.20 -8.53 -3.73
CA GLY A 128 2.07 -7.98 -5.09
C GLY A 128 1.28 -6.68 -5.13
N GLU A 129 0.24 -6.56 -4.31
CA GLU A 129 -0.55 -5.33 -4.20
C GLU A 129 0.26 -4.19 -3.54
N ASN A 130 0.97 -4.49 -2.45
CA ASN A 130 1.84 -3.51 -1.78
C ASN A 130 3.00 -3.07 -2.68
N SER A 131 3.62 -3.99 -3.43
CA SER A 131 4.73 -3.63 -4.32
C SER A 131 4.29 -2.70 -5.45
N GLY A 132 3.15 -2.98 -6.09
CA GLY A 132 2.63 -2.11 -7.16
C GLY A 132 2.24 -0.71 -6.65
N ALA A 133 1.62 -0.64 -5.47
CA ALA A 133 1.29 0.63 -4.83
C ALA A 133 2.56 1.42 -4.45
N GLN A 134 3.60 0.73 -3.95
CA GLN A 134 4.86 1.36 -3.58
C GLN A 134 5.65 1.84 -4.79
N GLU A 135 5.65 1.07 -5.88
CA GLU A 135 6.24 1.49 -7.17
C GLU A 135 5.59 2.79 -7.68
N SER A 136 4.26 2.90 -7.57
CA SER A 136 3.53 4.10 -7.96
C SER A 136 3.95 5.34 -7.14
N ILE A 137 4.16 5.17 -5.83
CA ILE A 137 4.65 6.26 -4.96
C ILE A 137 6.10 6.62 -5.33
N MET A 138 6.96 5.63 -5.54
CA MET A 138 8.36 5.85 -5.91
C MET A 138 8.47 6.56 -7.27
N ALA A 139 7.57 6.26 -8.22
CA ALA A 139 7.49 6.96 -9.50
C ALA A 139 7.09 8.44 -9.32
N GLY A 140 6.25 8.76 -8.34
CA GLY A 140 5.89 10.14 -7.98
C GLY A 140 6.93 10.87 -7.12
N MET A 141 7.85 10.16 -6.49
CA MET A 141 8.82 10.71 -5.55
C MET A 141 9.75 11.78 -6.14
N PRO A 142 10.27 11.67 -7.38
CA PRO A 142 11.06 12.72 -8.00
C PRO A 142 10.31 14.03 -8.14
N LEU A 143 9.04 13.99 -8.56
CA LEU A 143 8.20 15.17 -8.69
C LEU A 143 7.91 15.79 -7.32
N MET A 144 7.58 14.97 -6.33
CA MET A 144 7.37 15.42 -4.95
C MET A 144 8.62 16.13 -4.39
N LEU A 145 9.80 15.53 -4.55
CA LEU A 145 11.07 16.11 -4.13
C LEU A 145 11.35 17.43 -4.85
N ALA A 146 11.13 17.49 -6.17
CA ALA A 146 11.28 18.72 -6.94
C ALA A 146 10.35 19.83 -6.44
N THR A 147 9.09 19.52 -6.13
CA THR A 147 8.13 20.47 -5.58
C THR A 147 8.55 20.96 -4.19
N VAL A 148 8.94 20.06 -3.28
CA VAL A 148 9.39 20.41 -1.93
C VAL A 148 10.66 21.27 -1.99
N LEU A 149 11.64 20.88 -2.82
CA LEU A 149 12.86 21.66 -3.03
C LEU A 149 12.56 23.04 -3.62
N GLY A 150 11.63 23.13 -4.57
CA GLY A 150 11.17 24.39 -5.15
C GLY A 150 10.54 25.32 -4.11
N ILE A 151 9.63 24.80 -3.26
CA ILE A 151 9.01 25.56 -2.18
C ILE A 151 10.06 26.03 -1.17
N LEU A 152 10.96 25.14 -0.73
CA LEU A 152 12.05 25.50 0.18
C LEU A 152 12.99 26.55 -0.42
N MET A 153 13.28 26.46 -1.72
CA MET A 153 14.10 27.45 -2.43
C MET A 153 13.43 28.82 -2.45
N ILE A 154 12.13 28.88 -2.73
CA ILE A 154 11.36 30.13 -2.71
C ILE A 154 11.36 30.74 -1.31
N GLN A 155 11.18 29.91 -0.28
CA GLN A 155 11.09 30.36 1.11
C GLN A 155 12.44 30.83 1.66
N LEU A 156 13.51 30.04 1.46
CA LEU A 156 14.82 30.32 2.04
C LEU A 156 15.70 31.20 1.15
N LYS A 157 15.40 31.31 -0.15
CA LYS A 157 16.17 32.07 -1.15
C LYS A 157 17.69 31.77 -1.11
N SER A 158 18.06 30.55 -0.72
CA SER A 158 19.46 30.16 -0.55
C SER A 158 19.63 28.65 -0.63
N LEU A 159 20.45 28.22 -1.58
CA LEU A 159 20.71 26.81 -1.87
C LEU A 159 21.36 26.08 -0.68
N SER A 160 22.26 26.75 0.03
CA SER A 160 22.92 26.23 1.24
C SER A 160 21.91 25.92 2.36
N ARG A 161 21.00 26.87 2.65
CA ARG A 161 19.98 26.71 3.70
C ARG A 161 18.95 25.64 3.33
N THR A 162 18.54 25.59 2.06
CA THR A 162 17.65 24.54 1.56
C THR A 162 18.28 23.16 1.75
N PHE A 163 19.55 22.99 1.40
CA PHE A 163 20.24 21.71 1.56
C PHE A 163 20.35 21.28 3.03
N MET A 164 20.65 22.21 3.95
CA MET A 164 20.66 21.93 5.39
C MET A 164 19.31 21.40 5.89
N VAL A 165 18.21 22.02 5.45
CA VAL A 165 16.85 21.59 5.84
C VAL A 165 16.57 20.18 5.34
N VAL A 166 16.88 19.89 4.07
CA VAL A 166 16.65 18.58 3.47
C VAL A 166 17.47 17.49 4.18
N LEU A 167 18.70 17.82 4.61
CA LEU A 167 19.57 16.90 5.35
C LEU A 167 18.99 16.47 6.70
N THR A 168 18.02 17.20 7.25
CA THR A 168 17.34 16.81 8.49
C THR A 168 16.23 15.78 8.29
N ALA A 169 15.67 15.65 7.08
CA ALA A 169 14.56 14.71 6.83
C ALA A 169 14.94 13.24 7.08
N PRO A 170 16.12 12.73 6.63
CA PRO A 170 16.53 11.36 6.91
C PRO A 170 16.73 11.04 8.39
N LEU A 171 16.98 12.05 9.25
CA LEU A 171 17.15 11.82 10.70
C LEU A 171 15.90 11.23 11.35
N GLY A 172 14.71 11.51 10.79
CA GLY A 172 13.46 10.92 11.26
C GLY A 172 13.38 9.40 11.08
N ILE A 173 14.07 8.87 10.07
CA ILE A 173 14.09 7.42 9.80
C ILE A 173 14.70 6.66 10.98
N ILE A 174 15.69 7.25 11.67
CA ILE A 174 16.31 6.66 12.86
C ILE A 174 15.25 6.45 13.95
N GLY A 175 14.43 7.46 14.22
CA GLY A 175 13.35 7.36 15.21
C GLY A 175 12.23 6.40 14.80
N VAL A 176 11.89 6.37 13.51
CA VAL A 176 10.92 5.42 12.95
C VAL A 176 11.40 3.98 13.16
N ALA A 177 12.65 3.69 12.80
CA ALA A 177 13.24 2.36 12.95
C ALA A 177 13.27 1.93 14.42
N ILE A 178 13.72 2.80 15.33
CA ILE A 178 13.76 2.52 16.77
C ILE A 178 12.37 2.18 17.30
N ALA A 179 11.34 2.97 16.97
CA ALA A 179 9.99 2.71 17.47
C ALA A 179 9.36 1.45 16.88
N LEU A 180 9.49 1.22 15.57
CA LEU A 180 8.93 0.02 14.95
C LEU A 180 9.58 -1.25 15.52
N LEU A 181 10.90 -1.24 15.73
CA LEU A 181 11.62 -2.36 16.34
C LEU A 181 11.25 -2.55 17.80
N ALA A 182 11.18 -1.47 18.59
CA ALA A 182 10.83 -1.54 20.01
C ALA A 182 9.40 -2.06 20.25
N PHE A 183 8.45 -1.76 19.37
CA PHE A 183 7.06 -2.19 19.49
C PHE A 183 6.71 -3.40 18.59
N GLY A 184 7.69 -3.99 17.90
CA GLY A 184 7.50 -5.15 17.03
C GLY A 184 6.46 -4.91 15.92
N LYS A 185 6.44 -3.73 15.31
CA LYS A 185 5.48 -3.38 14.26
C LYS A 185 6.12 -3.45 12.87
N PRO A 186 5.44 -4.02 11.87
CA PRO A 186 5.98 -4.14 10.52
C PRO A 186 6.05 -2.79 9.81
N PHE A 187 7.05 -2.61 8.95
CA PHE A 187 7.12 -1.47 8.04
C PHE A 187 6.23 -1.72 6.81
N GLY A 188 4.93 -1.46 6.96
CA GLY A 188 3.96 -1.60 5.87
C GLY A 188 3.76 -0.31 5.05
N PHE A 189 2.89 -0.39 4.05
CA PHE A 189 2.53 0.74 3.17
C PHE A 189 2.10 2.00 3.94
N VAL A 190 1.24 1.84 4.96
CA VAL A 190 0.75 2.98 5.76
C VAL A 190 1.89 3.61 6.59
N ALA A 191 2.83 2.82 7.10
CA ALA A 191 4.00 3.32 7.82
C ALA A 191 4.95 4.10 6.87
N MET A 192 5.06 3.67 5.61
CA MET A 192 5.79 4.42 4.57
C MET A 192 5.20 5.82 4.37
N LEU A 193 3.88 5.93 4.20
CA LEU A 193 3.19 7.21 4.05
C LEU A 193 3.39 8.11 5.27
N GLY A 194 3.31 7.54 6.48
CA GLY A 194 3.60 8.25 7.72
C GLY A 194 5.04 8.77 7.78
N THR A 195 6.00 8.00 7.29
CA THR A 195 7.42 8.39 7.23
C THR A 195 7.66 9.54 6.26
N ILE A 196 6.97 9.55 5.10
CA ILE A 196 7.03 10.67 4.15
C ILE A 196 6.44 11.94 4.78
N ALA A 197 5.27 11.83 5.41
CA ALA A 197 4.62 12.95 6.10
C ALA A 197 5.48 13.49 7.25
N LEU A 198 6.15 12.60 7.99
CA LEU A 198 7.10 12.94 9.04
C LEU A 198 8.26 13.78 8.52
N GLY A 199 8.82 13.43 7.36
CA GLY A 199 9.87 14.24 6.72
C GLY A 199 9.45 15.70 6.55
N GLY A 200 8.23 15.94 6.08
CA GLY A 200 7.65 17.29 5.97
C GLY A 200 7.52 18.01 7.32
N MET A 201 7.06 17.31 8.36
CA MET A 201 6.95 17.87 9.72
C MET A 201 8.33 18.27 10.29
N ILE A 202 9.35 17.43 10.09
CA ILE A 202 10.72 17.71 10.53
C ILE A 202 11.28 18.90 9.76
N MET A 203 11.16 18.90 8.43
CA MET A 203 11.63 20.00 7.58
C MET A 203 11.00 21.33 7.99
N ARG A 204 9.69 21.35 8.29
CA ARG A 204 9.01 22.56 8.80
C ARG A 204 9.67 23.11 10.07
N ASN A 205 9.97 22.25 11.05
CA ASN A 205 10.63 22.67 12.29
C ASN A 205 12.04 23.21 12.01
N THR A 206 12.80 22.57 11.12
CA THR A 206 14.13 23.01 10.72
C THR A 206 14.11 24.36 10.00
N VAL A 207 13.19 24.56 9.06
CA VAL A 207 13.04 25.84 8.32
C VAL A 207 12.79 26.99 9.29
N ILE A 208 11.90 26.82 10.26
CA ILE A 208 11.57 27.85 11.25
C ILE A 208 12.81 28.23 12.08
N LEU A 209 13.62 27.24 12.48
CA LEU A 209 14.84 27.49 13.25
C LEU A 209 15.91 28.19 12.40
N VAL A 210 16.17 27.70 11.19
CA VAL A 210 17.16 28.28 10.28
C VAL A 210 16.79 29.72 9.88
N ASP A 211 15.50 29.98 9.66
CA ASP A 211 15.04 31.33 9.33
C ASP A 211 15.14 32.28 10.54
N GLN A 212 14.86 31.80 11.76
CA GLN A 212 15.07 32.61 12.97
C GLN A 212 16.54 32.99 13.14
N ILE A 213 17.46 32.04 12.95
CA ILE A 213 18.91 32.31 13.05
C ILE A 213 19.32 33.38 12.03
N ARG A 214 18.77 33.33 10.81
CA ARG A 214 19.01 34.38 9.82
C ARG A 214 18.50 35.74 10.29
N GLN A 215 17.26 35.82 10.76
CA GLN A 215 16.67 37.08 11.22
C GLN A 215 17.48 37.68 12.38
N ASP A 216 17.91 36.84 13.33
CA ASP A 216 18.74 37.27 14.46
C ASP A 216 20.11 37.79 13.99
N ARG A 217 20.72 37.16 12.98
CA ARG A 217 21.95 37.65 12.35
C ARG A 217 21.76 38.95 11.58
N GLU A 218 20.65 39.11 10.87
CA GLU A 218 20.29 40.35 10.17
C GLU A 218 20.00 41.50 11.14
N ALA A 219 19.50 41.19 12.35
CA ALA A 219 19.35 42.13 13.45
C ALA A 219 20.69 42.53 14.12
N GLY A 220 21.82 41.99 13.66
CA GLY A 220 23.16 42.37 14.12
C GLY A 220 23.72 41.50 15.25
N LEU A 221 23.06 40.41 15.65
CA LEU A 221 23.60 39.50 16.67
C LEU A 221 24.84 38.77 16.16
N PRO A 222 25.88 38.60 16.99
CA PRO A 222 27.01 37.71 16.69
C PRO A 222 26.50 36.31 16.35
N ALA A 223 27.14 35.64 15.37
CA ALA A 223 26.60 34.39 14.82
C ALA A 223 26.42 33.28 15.89
N TRP A 224 27.30 33.20 16.89
CA TRP A 224 27.16 32.26 18.00
C TRP A 224 25.97 32.59 18.92
N ASP A 225 25.79 33.86 19.24
CA ASP A 225 24.67 34.31 20.08
C ASP A 225 23.35 34.16 19.35
N ALA A 226 23.30 34.48 18.05
CA ALA A 226 22.14 34.27 17.19
C ALA A 226 21.71 32.79 17.19
N ILE A 227 22.65 31.86 17.00
CA ILE A 227 22.35 30.42 17.03
C ILE A 227 21.81 29.99 18.40
N ARG A 228 22.46 30.40 19.48
CA ARG A 228 22.08 30.01 20.86
C ARG A 228 20.70 30.58 21.21
N GLU A 229 20.49 31.87 21.01
CA GLU A 229 19.26 32.57 21.38
C GLU A 229 18.07 32.10 20.53
N SER A 230 18.25 31.96 19.21
CA SER A 230 17.26 31.36 18.32
C SER A 230 16.86 29.96 18.78
N THR A 231 17.83 29.12 19.13
CA THR A 231 17.56 27.73 19.56
C THR A 231 16.76 27.70 20.85
N VAL A 232 17.14 28.51 21.85
CA VAL A 232 16.41 28.59 23.13
C VAL A 232 14.98 29.09 22.93
N ARG A 233 14.78 30.12 22.09
CA ARG A 233 13.43 30.65 21.79
C ARG A 233 12.56 29.65 21.06
N ARG A 234 13.14 28.85 20.17
CA ARG A 234 12.41 27.87 19.36
C ARG A 234 12.22 26.52 20.06
N PHE A 235 12.97 26.23 21.11
CA PHE A 235 12.85 24.98 21.87
C PHE A 235 11.42 24.72 22.35
N ARG A 236 10.82 25.66 23.09
CA ARG A 236 9.46 25.47 23.67
C ARG A 236 8.39 25.28 22.60
N PRO A 237 8.29 26.14 21.55
CA PRO A 237 7.32 25.92 20.48
C PRO A 237 7.48 24.59 19.74
N ILE A 238 8.72 24.20 19.41
CA ILE A 238 9.00 22.95 18.68
C ILE A 238 8.64 21.71 19.52
N MET A 239 8.93 21.76 20.82
CA MET A 239 8.53 20.69 21.74
C MET A 239 7.01 20.58 21.87
N LEU A 240 6.31 21.72 21.94
CA LEU A 240 4.85 21.73 22.06
C LEU A 240 4.16 21.15 20.81
N THR A 241 4.61 21.51 19.61
CA THR A 241 4.07 20.93 18.37
C THR A 241 4.35 19.44 18.25
N SER A 242 5.56 19.02 18.66
CA SER A 242 5.95 17.60 18.64
C SER A 242 5.13 16.79 19.65
N ALA A 243 4.97 17.29 20.88
CA ALA A 243 4.16 16.65 21.90
C ALA A 243 2.69 16.54 21.47
N ALA A 244 2.12 17.59 20.90
CA ALA A 244 0.74 17.55 20.40
C ALA A 244 0.54 16.48 19.32
N ALA A 245 1.46 16.38 18.35
CA ALA A 245 1.41 15.37 17.31
C ALA A 245 1.58 13.95 17.87
N VAL A 246 2.50 13.74 18.82
CA VAL A 246 2.69 12.44 19.49
C VAL A 246 1.44 12.03 20.26
N LEU A 247 0.88 12.94 21.06
CA LEU A 247 -0.33 12.67 21.84
C LEU A 247 -1.54 12.36 20.94
N ALA A 248 -1.66 13.04 19.79
CA ALA A 248 -2.71 12.78 18.81
C ALA A 248 -2.63 11.37 18.19
N MET A 249 -1.44 10.77 18.13
CA MET A 249 -1.23 9.44 17.55
C MET A 249 -1.51 8.29 18.53
N ILE A 250 -1.54 8.56 19.84
CA ILE A 250 -1.80 7.54 20.88
C ILE A 250 -3.06 6.70 20.60
N PRO A 251 -4.25 7.26 20.32
CA PRO A 251 -5.43 6.44 20.06
C PRO A 251 -5.30 5.56 18.81
N LEU A 252 -4.56 6.02 17.78
CA LEU A 252 -4.36 5.27 16.53
C LEU A 252 -3.49 4.02 16.72
N THR A 253 -2.67 3.96 17.79
CA THR A 253 -1.82 2.78 18.08
C THR A 253 -2.60 1.49 18.26
N ARG A 254 -3.86 1.56 18.68
CA ARG A 254 -4.76 0.41 18.88
C ARG A 254 -5.37 -0.11 17.57
N SER A 255 -5.25 0.64 16.48
CA SER A 255 -5.75 0.22 15.18
C SER A 255 -4.80 -0.78 14.54
N VAL A 256 -5.34 -1.86 13.97
CA VAL A 256 -4.56 -2.81 13.17
C VAL A 256 -3.96 -2.15 11.93
N LEU A 257 -4.76 -1.30 11.25
CA LEU A 257 -4.35 -0.62 10.01
C LEU A 257 -3.42 0.57 10.27
N TRP A 258 -3.78 1.43 11.23
CA TRP A 258 -3.06 2.69 11.47
C TRP A 258 -1.98 2.60 12.54
N GLY A 259 -1.92 1.50 13.30
CA GLY A 259 -1.00 1.29 14.40
C GLY A 259 0.47 1.46 13.99
N PRO A 260 0.99 0.71 12.99
CA PRO A 260 2.38 0.84 12.56
C PRO A 260 2.77 2.27 12.15
N MET A 261 1.86 2.99 11.47
CA MET A 261 2.06 4.39 11.11
C MET A 261 2.13 5.30 12.34
N ALA A 262 1.25 5.11 13.32
CA ALA A 262 1.24 5.87 14.56
C ALA A 262 2.57 5.70 15.32
N TYR A 263 3.06 4.46 15.46
CA TYR A 263 4.36 4.19 16.10
C TYR A 263 5.52 4.83 15.33
N ALA A 264 5.52 4.75 14.00
CA ALA A 264 6.52 5.38 13.15
C ALA A 264 6.54 6.91 13.36
N ILE A 265 5.39 7.58 13.31
CA ILE A 265 5.30 9.04 13.50
C ILE A 265 5.72 9.44 14.91
N MET A 266 5.25 8.73 15.95
CA MET A 266 5.59 9.06 17.34
C MET A 266 7.10 8.92 17.61
N GLY A 267 7.69 7.78 17.27
CA GLY A 267 9.11 7.54 17.46
C GLY A 267 9.98 8.44 16.60
N GLY A 268 9.61 8.55 15.33
CA GLY A 268 10.25 9.41 14.35
C GLY A 268 10.29 10.86 14.80
N LEU A 269 9.16 11.41 15.27
CA LEU A 269 9.08 12.80 15.69
C LEU A 269 9.80 13.04 17.02
N LEU A 270 9.69 12.14 18.01
CA LEU A 270 10.39 12.29 19.28
C LEU A 270 11.92 12.35 19.08
N VAL A 271 12.46 11.38 18.35
CA VAL A 271 13.90 11.30 18.09
C VAL A 271 14.34 12.40 17.14
N ALA A 272 13.59 12.67 16.06
CA ALA A 272 13.92 13.73 15.13
C ALA A 272 13.91 15.09 15.81
N THR A 273 12.92 15.40 16.64
CA THR A 273 12.86 16.71 17.31
C THR A 273 14.05 16.92 18.24
N LEU A 274 14.45 15.89 19.00
CA LEU A 274 15.66 15.95 19.82
C LEU A 274 16.90 16.16 18.94
N LEU A 275 17.04 15.35 17.88
CA LEU A 275 18.16 15.45 16.96
C LEU A 275 18.19 16.81 16.25
N THR A 276 17.08 17.34 15.76
CA THR A 276 17.01 18.64 15.06
C THR A 276 17.48 19.78 15.96
N ILE A 277 17.11 19.79 17.24
CA ILE A 277 17.51 20.85 18.17
C ILE A 277 19.02 20.80 18.47
N LEU A 278 19.65 19.63 18.47
CA LEU A 278 21.09 19.52 18.68
C LEU A 278 21.90 19.65 17.37
N PHE A 279 21.43 18.98 16.34
CA PHE A 279 22.12 18.81 15.06
C PHE A 279 22.04 20.07 14.19
N VAL A 280 20.89 20.75 14.12
CA VAL A 280 20.76 21.93 13.23
C VAL A 280 21.65 23.09 13.66
N PRO A 281 21.72 23.47 14.95
CA PRO A 281 22.67 24.50 15.41
C PRO A 281 24.12 24.12 15.13
N ALA A 282 24.50 22.86 15.40
CA ALA A 282 25.84 22.36 15.16
C ALA A 282 26.20 22.36 13.66
N LEU A 283 25.28 21.87 12.80
CA LEU A 283 25.42 21.87 11.36
C LEU A 283 25.54 23.29 10.80
N TYR A 284 24.73 24.22 11.29
CA TYR A 284 24.76 25.61 10.87
C TYR A 284 26.10 26.28 11.25
N ALA A 285 26.59 26.03 12.48
CA ALA A 285 27.88 26.54 12.94
C ALA A 285 29.06 25.97 12.15
N SER A 286 29.05 24.66 11.89
CA SER A 286 30.13 23.98 11.12
C SER A 286 30.15 24.42 9.67
N TRP A 287 28.98 24.59 9.05
CA TRP A 287 28.88 24.97 7.64
C TRP A 287 29.33 26.41 7.38
N LEU A 288 29.11 27.31 8.34
CA LEU A 288 29.59 28.68 8.28
C LEU A 288 31.02 28.84 8.81
N ARG A 289 31.68 27.76 9.24
CA ARG A 289 33.04 27.74 9.80
C ARG A 289 33.24 28.85 10.85
N LEU A 290 32.30 28.99 11.77
CA LEU A 290 32.39 30.04 12.79
C LEU A 290 33.56 29.78 13.74
N PRO A 291 34.46 30.76 13.97
CA PRO A 291 35.52 30.62 14.96
C PRO A 291 34.89 30.47 16.34
N VAL A 292 35.39 29.51 17.14
CA VAL A 292 34.91 29.28 18.52
C VAL A 292 35.17 30.56 19.33
N PRO A 293 34.18 31.10 20.06
CA PRO A 293 34.40 32.31 20.86
C PRO A 293 35.44 31.99 21.93
N ASP A 294 36.48 32.81 21.99
CA ASP A 294 37.54 32.66 22.97
C ASP A 294 36.92 32.83 24.38
N LYS A 295 37.03 31.79 25.23
CA LYS A 295 36.38 31.75 26.56
C LYS A 295 36.93 32.79 27.56
N GLY A 296 37.77 33.73 27.12
CA GLY A 296 38.50 34.69 27.96
C GLY A 296 38.03 36.15 27.92
N ALA A 297 37.10 36.55 27.04
CA ALA A 297 36.60 37.93 27.03
C ALA A 297 35.43 38.06 28.02
N GLY A 298 35.75 38.21 29.31
CA GLY A 298 34.80 38.49 30.36
C GLY A 298 33.92 39.69 29.99
N VAL A 299 32.62 39.51 30.14
CA VAL A 299 31.61 40.57 30.07
C VAL A 299 32.00 41.63 31.12
N ALA A 300 32.53 42.76 30.67
CA ALA A 300 32.65 43.94 31.51
C ALA A 300 31.22 44.38 31.90
N PRO A 301 30.91 44.59 33.18
CA PRO A 301 29.58 45.03 33.59
C PRO A 301 29.32 46.41 32.98
N ALA A 302 28.20 46.52 32.26
CA ALA A 302 27.70 47.79 31.77
C ALA A 302 27.47 48.72 32.97
N ASN A 303 28.26 49.80 33.02
CA ASN A 303 28.11 50.85 34.02
C ASN A 303 26.68 51.40 33.99
N SER A 304 26.08 51.41 35.17
CA SER A 304 24.95 52.25 35.53
C SER A 304 25.32 53.74 35.37
N ALA A 305 24.54 54.46 34.59
CA ALA A 305 24.34 55.91 34.68
C ALA A 305 22.88 56.22 34.34
#